data_AF-A0A0V8JLA5-F1
#
_entry.id   AF-A0A0V8JLA5-F1
#
_cell.length_a   1.000
_cell.length_b   1.000
_cell.length_c   1.000
_cell.angle_alpha   90.00
_cell.angle_beta   90.00
_cell.angle_gamma   90.00
#
_symmetry.space_group_name_H-M   'P 1'
#
loop_
_entity.id
_entity.type
_entity.pdbx_description
1 polymer ?
#
loop_
_entity_poly.entity_id
_entity_poly.type
_entity_poly.pdbx_seq_one_letter_code
_entity_poly.pdbx_strand_id
1 'polypeptide(L)'
;MVNSLEEYLLYLEEKGFSLKEDAKGFIAFGQQYTKMPDEMVIFSVEWTLKMQKEFDGSFFVALLEQLAAQKVKTRKQAMQVLKQTGMI
;
A
#
# COMPACT_ATOMS: atom_id res chain seq x y z
N MET A 1 13.60 7.79 -8.14
CA MET A 1 12.54 6.78 -8.20
C MET A 1 12.92 5.72 -7.22
N VAL A 2 12.00 5.35 -6.34
CA VAL A 2 12.17 4.18 -5.50
C VAL A 2 11.75 2.98 -6.34
N ASN A 3 12.65 2.02 -6.55
CA ASN A 3 12.49 0.96 -7.52
C ASN A 3 11.98 -0.36 -6.91
N SER A 4 11.90 -0.45 -5.59
CA SER A 4 11.34 -1.60 -4.87
C SER A 4 10.59 -1.19 -3.60
N LEU A 5 9.77 -2.08 -3.08
CA LEU A 5 9.09 -1.89 -1.80
C LEU A 5 10.10 -1.71 -0.66
N GLU A 6 11.19 -2.47 -0.66
CA GLU A 6 12.24 -2.42 0.37
C GLU A 6 12.93 -1.04 0.40
N GLU A 7 13.31 -0.52 -0.76
CA GLU A 7 13.88 0.82 -0.89
C GLU A 7 12.89 1.89 -0.39
N TYR A 8 11.58 1.68 -0.55
CA TYR A 8 10.56 2.64 -0.12
C TYR A 8 10.42 2.65 1.39
N LEU A 9 10.42 1.49 2.02
CA LEU A 9 10.38 1.36 3.48
C LEU A 9 11.64 1.97 4.12
N LEU A 10 12.82 1.72 3.52
CA LEU A 10 14.07 2.35 3.95
C LEU A 10 14.01 3.87 3.80
N TYR A 11 13.50 4.38 2.67
CA TYR A 11 13.31 5.81 2.45
C TYR A 11 12.41 6.47 3.52
N LEU A 12 11.33 5.80 3.93
CA LEU A 12 10.48 6.31 5.01
C LEU A 12 11.24 6.39 6.34
N GLU A 13 12.01 5.36 6.66
CA GLU A 13 12.83 5.31 7.87
C GLU A 13 13.92 6.39 7.88
N GLU A 14 14.62 6.61 6.76
CA GLU A 14 15.59 7.71 6.60
C GLU A 14 14.97 9.10 6.76
N LYS A 15 13.66 9.23 6.50
CA LYS A 15 12.90 10.47 6.72
C LYS A 15 12.37 10.60 8.15
N GLY A 16 12.72 9.67 9.04
CA GLY A 16 12.24 9.64 10.43
C GLY A 16 10.81 9.10 10.57
N PHE A 17 10.27 8.48 9.53
CA PHE A 17 8.96 7.82 9.55
C PHE A 17 9.14 6.30 9.65
N SER A 18 9.36 5.82 10.87
CA SER A 18 9.52 4.38 11.11
C SER A 18 8.16 3.72 11.27
N LEU A 19 7.83 2.79 10.37
CA LEU A 19 6.73 1.86 10.57
C LEU A 19 7.11 0.84 11.65
N LYS A 20 6.15 0.55 12.54
CA LYS A 20 6.29 -0.50 13.54
C LYS A 20 6.46 -1.88 12.87
N GLU A 21 7.04 -2.83 13.59
CA GLU A 21 7.31 -4.19 13.06
C GLU A 21 6.05 -4.93 12.62
N ASP A 22 4.92 -4.73 13.31
CA ASP A 22 3.62 -5.26 12.92
C ASP A 22 3.18 -4.72 11.54
N ALA A 23 3.35 -3.43 11.28
CA ALA A 23 3.06 -2.81 9.99
C ALA A 23 3.90 -3.42 8.86
N LYS A 24 5.20 -3.64 9.09
CA LYS A 24 6.07 -4.34 8.11
C LYS A 24 5.57 -5.77 7.84
N GLY A 25 5.12 -6.47 8.88
CA GLY A 25 4.49 -7.79 8.77
C GLY A 25 3.23 -7.78 7.90
N PHE A 26 2.32 -6.82 8.11
CA PHE A 26 1.13 -6.65 7.26
C PHE A 26 1.48 -6.35 5.80
N ILE A 27 2.47 -5.50 5.55
CA ILE A 27 2.92 -5.14 4.21
C ILE A 27 3.45 -6.36 3.46
N ALA A 28 4.37 -7.12 4.09
CA ALA A 28 4.92 -8.33 3.52
C ALA A 28 3.84 -9.39 3.28
N PHE A 29 2.94 -9.60 4.26
CA PHE A 29 1.81 -10.51 4.13
C PHE A 29 0.91 -10.12 2.95
N GLY A 30 0.49 -8.86 2.88
CA GLY A 30 -0.43 -8.37 1.85
C GLY A 30 0.17 -8.50 0.44
N GLN A 31 1.45 -8.17 0.26
CA GLN A 31 2.15 -8.34 -1.01
C GLN A 31 2.15 -9.81 -1.46
N GLN A 32 2.55 -10.73 -0.57
CA GLN A 32 2.61 -12.16 -0.90
C GLN A 32 1.22 -12.76 -1.14
N TYR A 33 0.25 -12.38 -0.30
CA TYR A 33 -1.12 -12.87 -0.38
C TYR A 33 -1.81 -12.45 -1.68
N THR A 34 -1.69 -11.18 -2.07
CA THR A 34 -2.36 -10.62 -3.25
C THR A 34 -1.56 -10.75 -4.55
N LYS A 35 -0.25 -11.05 -4.45
CA LYS A 35 0.72 -11.09 -5.56
C LYS A 35 0.78 -9.77 -6.35
N MET A 36 0.50 -8.66 -5.68
CA MET A 36 0.53 -7.33 -6.28
C MET A 36 1.97 -6.85 -6.46
N PRO A 37 2.27 -6.08 -7.53
CA PRO A 37 3.60 -5.52 -7.75
C PRO A 37 3.92 -4.45 -6.71
N ASP A 38 5.21 -4.24 -6.45
CA ASP A 38 5.73 -3.26 -5.48
C ASP A 38 5.10 -1.87 -5.63
N GLU A 39 4.91 -1.39 -6.86
CA GLU A 39 4.26 -0.09 -7.12
C GLU A 39 2.89 0.01 -6.46
N MET A 40 2.11 -1.07 -6.52
CA MET A 40 0.76 -1.11 -5.97
C MET A 40 0.74 -1.35 -4.46
N VAL A 41 1.72 -2.09 -3.94
CA VAL A 41 1.92 -2.24 -2.49
C VAL A 41 2.29 -0.88 -1.89
N ILE A 42 3.26 -0.18 -2.48
CA ILE A 42 3.68 1.17 -2.08
C ILE A 42 2.50 2.13 -2.13
N PHE A 43 1.73 2.11 -3.23
CA PHE A 43 0.52 2.93 -3.35
C PHE A 43 -0.46 2.67 -2.20
N SER A 44 -0.71 1.40 -1.86
CA SER A 44 -1.61 1.06 -0.76
C SER A 44 -1.06 1.53 0.60
N VAL A 45 0.25 1.44 0.84
CA VAL A 45 0.89 2.00 2.06
C VAL A 45 0.66 3.50 2.15
N GLU A 46 1.00 4.24 1.09
CA GLU A 46 0.80 5.70 1.02
C GLU A 46 -0.67 6.07 1.25
N TRP A 47 -1.58 5.30 0.65
CA TRP A 47 -3.01 5.56 0.74
C TRP A 47 -3.56 5.31 2.13
N THR A 48 -3.18 4.19 2.75
CA THR A 48 -3.51 3.89 4.15
C THR A 48 -3.08 5.03 5.06
N LEU A 49 -1.82 5.46 4.97
CA LEU A 49 -1.28 6.57 5.77
C LEU A 49 -2.06 7.87 5.53
N LYS A 50 -2.41 8.17 4.28
CA LYS A 50 -3.15 9.38 3.92
C LYS A 50 -4.56 9.41 4.53
N MET A 51 -5.27 8.28 4.49
CA MET A 51 -6.65 8.16 4.95
C MET A 51 -6.74 8.01 6.46
N GLN A 52 -5.96 7.09 7.03
CA GLN A 52 -6.03 6.72 8.44
C GLN A 52 -5.14 7.58 9.35
N LYS A 53 -4.24 8.40 8.78
CA LYS A 53 -3.22 9.20 9.51
C LYS A 53 -2.15 8.39 10.24
N GLU A 54 -2.33 7.10 10.31
CA GLU A 54 -1.37 6.10 10.76
C GLU A 54 -1.46 4.87 9.87
N PHE A 55 -0.58 3.89 10.08
CA PHE A 55 -0.66 2.63 9.36
C PHE A 55 -1.68 1.71 10.04
N ASP A 56 -2.81 1.49 9.37
CA ASP A 56 -3.80 0.49 9.75
C ASP A 56 -3.63 -0.75 8.85
N GLY A 57 -3.20 -1.86 9.45
CA GLY A 57 -2.91 -3.10 8.72
C GLY A 57 -4.14 -3.73 8.08
N SER A 58 -5.31 -3.67 8.74
CA SER A 58 -6.56 -4.22 8.23
C SER A 58 -7.06 -3.43 7.02
N PHE A 59 -7.03 -2.10 7.10
CA PHE A 59 -7.37 -1.21 6.00
C PHE A 59 -6.42 -1.41 4.82
N PHE A 60 -5.11 -1.51 5.08
CA PHE A 60 -4.11 -1.76 4.05
C PHE A 60 -4.37 -3.07 3.29
N VAL A 61 -4.60 -4.18 4.00
CA VAL A 61 -4.87 -5.48 3.37
C VAL A 61 -6.15 -5.41 2.55
N ALA A 62 -7.23 -4.88 3.10
CA ALA A 62 -8.52 -4.76 2.40
C ALA A 62 -8.40 -3.91 1.11
N LEU A 63 -7.68 -2.79 1.17
CA LEU A 63 -7.40 -1.97 0.00
C LEU A 63 -6.62 -2.75 -1.07
N LEU A 64 -5.54 -3.43 -0.67
CA LEU A 64 -4.70 -4.17 -1.59
C LEU A 64 -5.44 -5.34 -2.24
N GLU A 65 -6.27 -6.06 -1.48
CA GLU A 65 -7.18 -7.10 -1.96
C GLU A 65 -8.16 -6.57 -3.01
N GLN A 66 -8.78 -5.41 -2.73
CA GLN A 66 -9.71 -4.78 -3.65
C GLN A 66 -9.04 -4.40 -4.98
N LEU A 67 -7.83 -3.85 -4.92
CA LEU A 67 -7.05 -3.51 -6.10
C LEU A 67 -6.62 -4.76 -6.89
N ALA A 68 -6.25 -5.83 -6.19
CA ALA A 68 -5.90 -7.11 -6.78
C ALA A 68 -7.09 -7.78 -7.48
N ALA A 69 -8.26 -7.79 -6.85
CA ALA A 69 -9.51 -8.32 -7.42
C ALA A 69 -9.87 -7.62 -8.73
N GLN A 70 -9.56 -6.33 -8.85
CA GLN A 70 -9.78 -5.52 -10.05
C GLN A 70 -8.60 -5.54 -11.03
N LYS A 71 -7.58 -6.36 -10.76
CA LYS A 71 -6.36 -6.53 -11.58
C LYS A 71 -5.65 -5.21 -11.87
N VAL A 72 -5.67 -4.30 -10.91
CA VAL A 72 -5.02 -2.99 -10.98
C VAL A 72 -3.50 -3.19 -11.01
N LYS A 73 -2.83 -2.56 -11.97
CA LYS A 73 -1.36 -2.63 -12.09
C LYS A 73 -0.67 -1.28 -12.06
N THR A 74 -1.44 -0.19 -12.06
CA THR A 74 -0.90 1.17 -12.14
C THR A 74 -1.63 2.09 -11.18
N ARG A 75 -0.94 3.13 -10.71
CA ARG A 75 -1.57 4.18 -9.89
C ARG A 75 -2.79 4.82 -10.56
N LYS A 76 -2.78 5.01 -11.88
CA LYS A 76 -3.92 5.58 -12.62
C LYS A 76 -5.18 4.70 -12.48
N GLN A 77 -5.03 3.40 -12.64
CA GLN A 77 -6.13 2.45 -12.46
C GLN A 77 -6.59 2.43 -10.99
N ALA A 78 -5.66 2.47 -10.04
CA ALA A 78 -6.00 2.52 -8.62
C ALA A 78 -6.85 3.75 -8.29
N MET A 79 -6.52 4.93 -8.83
CA MET A 79 -7.33 6.14 -8.67
C MET A 79 -8.74 5.99 -9.25
N GLN A 80 -8.93 5.22 -10.32
CA GLN A 80 -10.27 4.94 -10.85
C GLN A 80 -11.06 4.05 -9.89
N VAL A 81 -10.42 3.02 -9.34
CA VAL A 81 -11.03 2.14 -8.34
C VAL A 81 -11.47 2.93 -7.12
N LEU A 82 -10.62 3.79 -6.58
CA LEU A 82 -10.95 4.55 -5.38
C LEU A 82 -12.15 5.49 -5.57
N LYS A 83 -12.28 6.10 -6.75
CA LYS A 83 -13.46 6.91 -7.11
C LYS A 83 -14.72 6.06 -7.19
N GLN A 84 -14.62 4.86 -7.77
CA GLN A 84 -15.76 3.96 -7.92
C GLN A 84 -16.26 3.42 -6.58
N THR A 85 -15.36 3.23 -5.62
CA THR A 85 -15.70 2.73 -4.28
C THR A 85 -15.97 3.83 -3.26
N GLY A 86 -16.04 5.10 -3.68
CA GLY A 86 -16.35 6.24 -2.81
C GLY A 86 -15.27 6.53 -1.74
N MET A 87 -14.04 6.06 -1.96
CA MET A 87 -12.90 6.37 -1.10
C MET A 87 -12.30 7.76 -1.40
N ILE A 88 -12.66 8.36 -2.56
CA ILE A 88 -12.39 9.75 -2.98
C ILE A 88 -13.48 10.29 -3.90
#